data_AF-A0A5C3KQA2-F1
#
_entry.id   AF-A0A5C3KQA2-F1
#
_cell.length_a   1.000
_cell.length_b   1.000
_cell.length_c   1.000
_cell.angle_alpha   90.00
_cell.angle_beta   90.00
_cell.angle_gamma   90.00
#
_symmetry.space_group_name_H-M   'P 1'
#
loop_
_entity.id
_entity.type
_entity.pdbx_description
1 polymer ?
#
loop_
_entity_poly.entity_id
_entity_poly.type
_entity_poly.pdbx_seq_one_letter_code
_entity_poly.pdbx_strand_id
1 'polypeptide(L)'
;MSGIKIRNHSKYPNLRAFVSKFSNDKGSHEWFPVPAEFDDDEESFWAREGWDCVVFDDEESKQRREWYLDSSNAVLEVTFFGFDEELGVDKHTE
;
A
#
# COMPACT_ATOMS: atom_id res chain seq x y z
N MET A 1 -5.14 -15.46 6.29
CA MET A 1 -4.33 -15.08 5.10
C MET A 1 -3.53 -13.83 5.45
N SER A 2 -2.30 -13.66 4.95
CA SER A 2 -1.47 -12.47 5.22
C SER A 2 -1.37 -11.56 4.00
N GLY A 3 -1.24 -10.24 4.21
CA GLY A 3 -0.97 -9.31 3.14
C GLY A 3 -1.25 -7.86 3.48
N ILE A 4 -1.31 -7.03 2.45
CA ILE A 4 -1.53 -5.58 2.56
C ILE A 4 -2.66 -5.22 1.61
N LYS A 5 -3.64 -4.46 2.10
CA LYS A 5 -4.64 -3.76 1.30
C LYS A 5 -4.36 -2.26 1.35
N ILE A 6 -4.47 -1.55 0.22
CA ILE A 6 -4.18 -0.11 0.18
C ILE A 6 -5.35 0.67 -0.41
N ARG A 7 -5.75 1.75 0.26
CA ARG A 7 -6.70 2.73 -0.25
C ARG A 7 -6.23 4.18 -0.05
N ASN A 8 -6.81 5.09 -0.81
CA ASN A 8 -6.45 6.50 -0.87
C ASN A 8 -7.60 7.39 -0.39
N HIS A 9 -7.40 8.05 0.76
CA HIS A 9 -8.31 9.07 1.31
C HIS A 9 -7.66 10.46 1.30
N SER A 10 -6.61 10.64 0.50
CA SER A 10 -5.91 11.91 0.36
C SER A 10 -6.54 12.81 -0.69
N LYS A 11 -6.04 14.03 -0.79
CA LYS A 11 -6.38 14.99 -1.86
C LYS A 11 -5.71 14.69 -3.22
N TYR A 12 -4.92 13.61 -3.34
CA TYR A 12 -4.14 13.29 -4.53
C TYR A 12 -4.88 12.24 -5.38
N PRO A 13 -5.63 12.63 -6.44
CA PRO A 13 -6.49 11.71 -7.19
C PRO A 13 -5.71 10.76 -8.11
N ASN A 14 -4.45 11.07 -8.41
CA ASN A 14 -3.58 10.30 -9.29
C ASN A 14 -2.53 9.49 -8.51
N LEU A 15 -2.79 9.25 -7.22
CA LEU A 15 -1.90 8.49 -6.35
C LEU A 15 -1.73 7.07 -6.88
N ARG A 16 -0.48 6.62 -6.94
CA ARG A 16 -0.13 5.23 -7.24
C ARG A 16 0.73 4.67 -6.13
N ALA A 17 0.73 3.36 -6.01
CA ALA A 17 1.58 2.64 -5.09
C ALA A 17 2.21 1.41 -5.75
N PHE A 18 3.32 0.96 -5.18
CA PHE A 18 3.82 -0.39 -5.40
C PHE A 18 4.34 -0.98 -4.09
N VAL A 19 4.32 -2.31 -4.00
CA VAL A 19 4.96 -3.07 -2.93
C VAL A 19 6.25 -3.67 -3.48
N SER A 20 7.38 -3.22 -2.96
CA SER A 20 8.71 -3.50 -3.49
C SER A 20 9.01 -5.00 -3.60
N LYS A 21 9.66 -5.40 -4.71
CA LYS A 21 10.25 -6.75 -4.91
C LYS A 21 11.51 -7.00 -4.06
N PHE A 22 12.08 -5.99 -3.41
CA PHE A 22 13.39 -6.14 -2.75
C PHE A 22 13.36 -7.11 -1.55
N SER A 23 12.23 -7.25 -0.86
CA SER A 23 12.04 -8.18 0.26
C SER A 23 11.73 -9.61 -0.18
N ASN A 24 11.15 -9.80 -1.38
CA ASN A 24 10.82 -11.10 -1.95
C ASN A 24 10.52 -10.98 -3.47
N ASP A 25 10.85 -12.02 -4.24
CA ASP A 25 10.71 -12.00 -5.71
C ASP A 25 9.24 -11.92 -6.23
N LYS A 26 8.24 -11.84 -5.35
CA LYS A 26 6.82 -11.73 -5.73
C LYS A 26 6.23 -10.32 -5.66
N GLY A 27 7.06 -9.28 -5.50
CA GLY A 27 6.59 -7.88 -5.56
C GLY A 27 6.28 -7.44 -6.97
N SER A 28 6.03 -6.15 -7.17
CA SER A 28 6.20 -5.50 -8.47
C SER A 28 6.85 -4.13 -8.29
N HIS A 29 7.64 -3.71 -9.26
CA HIS A 29 8.09 -2.31 -9.37
C HIS A 29 7.16 -1.53 -10.32
N GLU A 30 6.11 -2.18 -10.81
CA GLU A 30 5.04 -1.53 -11.54
C GLU A 30 4.20 -0.73 -10.57
N TRP A 31 3.79 0.45 -11.01
CA TRP A 31 2.93 1.35 -10.26
C TRP A 31 1.47 1.00 -10.52
N PHE A 32 0.70 0.85 -9.45
CA PHE A 32 -0.73 0.58 -9.51
C PHE A 32 -1.49 1.80 -8.99
N PRO A 33 -2.59 2.20 -9.64
CA PRO A 33 -3.45 3.24 -9.09
C PRO A 33 -3.99 2.80 -7.72
N VAL A 34 -4.05 3.72 -6.76
CA VAL A 34 -4.59 3.41 -5.43
C VAL A 34 -6.08 3.77 -5.40
N PRO A 35 -6.99 2.79 -5.21
CA PRO A 35 -8.42 3.05 -5.19
C PRO A 35 -8.84 3.82 -3.93
N ALA A 36 -10.02 4.44 -3.95
CA ALA A 36 -10.57 5.12 -2.79
C ALA A 36 -11.05 4.14 -1.70
N GLU A 37 -11.52 2.96 -2.11
CA GLU A 37 -12.04 1.90 -1.25
C GLU A 37 -11.33 0.57 -1.56
N PHE A 38 -11.47 -0.42 -0.67
CA PHE A 38 -10.91 -1.77 -0.86
C PHE A 38 -11.76 -2.67 -1.79
N ASP A 39 -12.64 -2.08 -2.59
CA ASP A 39 -13.72 -2.79 -3.28
C ASP A 39 -13.23 -3.72 -4.41
N ASP A 40 -11.97 -3.55 -4.84
CA ASP A 40 -11.31 -4.44 -5.80
C ASP A 40 -10.15 -5.15 -5.11
N ASP A 41 -10.38 -6.38 -4.65
CA ASP A 41 -9.35 -7.20 -4.03
C ASP A 41 -8.24 -7.63 -5.02
N GLU A 42 -8.49 -7.67 -6.34
CA GLU A 42 -7.44 -7.99 -7.31
C GLU A 42 -6.46 -6.82 -7.49
N GLU A 43 -6.96 -5.58 -7.45
CA GLU A 43 -6.13 -4.38 -7.61
C GLU A 43 -5.60 -3.81 -6.28
N SER A 44 -6.28 -4.06 -5.16
CA SER A 44 -5.96 -3.46 -3.86
C SER A 44 -5.27 -4.41 -2.89
N PHE A 45 -5.17 -5.73 -3.15
CA PHE A 45 -4.56 -6.68 -2.21
C PHE A 45 -3.24 -7.28 -2.71
N TRP A 46 -2.20 -7.14 -1.88
CA TRP A 46 -0.91 -7.79 -2.06
C TRP A 46 -0.77 -8.92 -1.04
N ALA A 47 -1.00 -10.17 -1.47
CA ALA A 47 -0.90 -11.37 -0.63
C ALA A 47 0.56 -11.69 -0.23
N ARG A 48 1.03 -11.11 0.87
CA ARG A 48 2.44 -11.17 1.35
C ARG A 48 2.53 -11.52 2.82
N GLU A 49 3.74 -11.85 3.26
CA GLU A 49 4.02 -12.12 4.67
C GLU A 49 5.39 -11.53 5.04
N GLY A 50 5.45 -10.90 6.22
CA GLY A 50 6.65 -10.28 6.75
C GLY A 50 6.77 -8.81 6.39
N TRP A 51 8.02 -8.33 6.43
CA TRP A 51 8.37 -6.94 6.15
C TRP A 51 8.38 -6.65 4.65
N ASP A 52 7.58 -5.64 4.26
CA ASP A 52 7.54 -5.11 2.91
C ASP A 52 7.64 -3.58 2.91
N CYS A 53 8.22 -3.03 1.84
CA CYS A 53 8.28 -1.59 1.61
C CYS A 53 7.17 -1.18 0.64
N VAL A 54 6.25 -0.33 1.10
CA VAL A 54 5.17 0.25 0.31
C VAL A 54 5.58 1.67 -0.07
N VAL A 55 5.61 1.95 -1.37
CA VAL A 55 5.99 3.26 -1.89
C VAL A 55 4.78 3.88 -2.57
N PHE A 56 4.48 5.12 -2.21
CA PHE A 56 3.45 5.94 -2.83
C PHE A 56 4.07 7.05 -3.66
N ASP A 57 3.51 7.31 -4.84
CA ASP A 57 3.87 8.44 -5.68
C ASP A 57 2.66 9.15 -6.27
N ASP A 58 2.82 10.45 -6.48
CA ASP A 58 1.90 11.25 -7.27
C ASP A 58 2.73 12.05 -8.29
N GLU A 59 2.62 11.66 -9.56
CA GLU A 59 3.45 12.25 -10.62
C GLU A 59 3.16 13.74 -10.84
N GLU A 60 1.96 14.21 -10.50
CA GLU A 60 1.55 15.60 -10.68
C GLU A 60 2.21 16.52 -9.67
N SER A 61 2.11 16.18 -8.38
CA SER A 61 2.74 16.92 -7.28
C SER A 61 4.24 16.62 -7.12
N LYS A 62 4.77 15.62 -7.81
CA LYS A 62 6.17 15.14 -7.71
C LYS A 62 6.56 14.68 -6.31
N GLN A 63 5.57 14.25 -5.53
CA GLN A 63 5.79 13.74 -4.18
C GLN A 63 5.92 12.23 -4.19
N ARG A 64 6.78 11.73 -3.31
CA ARG A 64 7.01 10.30 -3.08
C ARG A 64 7.32 10.09 -1.61
N ARG A 65 6.70 9.07 -1.01
CA ARG A 65 7.00 8.63 0.36
C ARG A 65 6.83 7.13 0.47
N GLU A 66 7.60 6.54 1.37
CA GLU A 66 7.66 5.10 1.58
C GLU A 66 7.51 4.74 3.06
N TRP A 67 6.94 3.56 3.30
CA TRP A 67 6.77 2.99 4.62
C TRP A 67 7.14 1.51 4.62
N TYR A 68 7.76 1.06 5.70
CA TYR A 68 8.02 -0.36 5.95
C TYR A 68 6.90 -0.92 6.84
N LEU A 69 6.22 -1.95 6.37
CA LEU A 69 5.08 -2.57 7.05
C LEU A 69 5.32 -4.06 7.24
N ASP A 70 4.93 -4.60 8.40
CA ASP A 70 5.03 -6.02 8.71
C ASP A 70 3.64 -6.68 8.72
N SER A 71 3.38 -7.46 7.68
CA SER A 71 2.12 -8.21 7.49
C SER A 71 2.17 -9.63 8.08
N SER A 72 3.18 -9.97 8.89
CA SER A 72 3.27 -11.29 9.52
C SER A 72 1.99 -11.66 10.29
N ASN A 73 1.39 -12.77 9.85
CA ASN A 73 0.17 -13.38 10.40
C ASN A 73 -1.07 -12.46 10.37
N ALA A 74 -1.17 -11.51 9.43
CA ALA A 74 -2.33 -10.64 9.32
C ALA A 74 -2.51 -10.02 7.93
N VAL A 75 -3.73 -9.56 7.66
CA VAL A 75 -3.99 -8.58 6.61
C VAL A 75 -3.91 -7.18 7.23
N LEU A 76 -3.09 -6.31 6.62
CA LEU A 76 -3.02 -4.90 6.97
C LEU A 76 -3.91 -4.10 6.01
N GLU A 77 -4.90 -3.38 6.52
CA GLU A 77 -5.63 -2.38 5.77
C GLU A 77 -4.95 -1.03 5.95
N VAL A 78 -4.36 -0.52 4.86
CA VAL A 78 -3.56 0.71 4.82
C VAL A 78 -4.38 1.82 4.18
N THR A 79 -4.54 2.92 4.90
CA THR A 79 -5.20 4.13 4.40
C THR A 79 -4.17 5.24 4.26
N PHE A 80 -4.00 5.75 3.04
CA PHE A 80 -3.15 6.89 2.75
C PHE A 80 -3.94 8.21 2.87
N PHE A 81 -3.50 9.10 3.76
CA PHE A 81 -4.13 10.41 3.97
C PHE A 81 -3.37 11.57 3.31
N GLY A 82 -2.07 11.39 3.03
CA GLY A 82 -1.24 12.40 2.38
C GLY A 82 0.24 12.20 2.69
N PHE A 83 1.11 12.86 1.92
CA PHE A 83 2.56 12.74 2.09
C PHE A 83 3.09 13.39 3.39
N ASP A 84 2.33 14.32 3.98
CA ASP A 84 2.66 14.98 5.26
C ASP A 84 1.97 14.33 6.48
N GLU A 85 1.18 13.26 6.26
CA GLU A 85 0.43 12.55 7.29
C GLU A 85 1.05 11.16 7.56
N GLU A 86 0.69 10.54 8.68
CA GLU A 86 0.99 9.11 8.90
C GLU A 86 -0.04 8.22 8.20
N LEU A 87 0.32 6.96 7.96
CA LEU A 87 -0.62 5.95 7.44
C LEU A 87 -1.62 5.54 8.53
N GLY A 88 -2.89 5.39 8.14
CA GLY A 88 -3.83 4.59 8.92
C GLY A 88 -3.54 3.11 8.66
N VAL A 89 -3.34 2.32 9.72
CA VAL A 89 -3.07 0.88 9.60
C VAL A 89 -3.96 0.11 10.54
N ASP A 90 -4.90 -0.65 9.98
CA ASP A 90 -5.75 -1.58 10.72
C ASP A 90 -5.28 -3.02 10.47
N LYS A 91 -5.04 -3.77 11.55
CA LYS A 91 -4.49 -5.13 11.49
C LYS A 91 -5.58 -6.15 11.79
N HIS A 92 -5.84 -7.03 10.81
CA HIS A 92 -6.82 -8.11 10.94
C HIS A 92 -6.10 -9.46 11.05
N THR A 93 -6.17 -10.06 12.23
CA THR A 93 -5.65 -11.41 12.50
C THR A 93 -6.80 -12.41 12.43
N GLU A 94 -6.61 -13.53 11.74
CA GLU A 94 -7.49 -14.70 11.85
C GLU A 94 -7.38 -15.37 13.22
#